data_AF-A0AAV3UEP4-F1
#
_entry.id   AF-A0AAV3UEP4-F1
#
_cell.length_a   1.000
_cell.length_b   1.000
_cell.length_c   1.000
_cell.angle_alpha   90.00
_cell.angle_beta   90.00
_cell.angle_gamma   90.00
#
_symmetry.space_group_name_H-M   'P 1'
#
loop_
_entity.id
_entity.type
_entity.pdbx_description
1 polymer ?
#
loop_
_entity_poly.entity_id
_entity_poly.type
_entity_poly.pdbx_seq_one_letter_code
_entity_poly.pdbx_strand_id
1 'polypeptide(L)'
;MDSAVLLDILGNENRRRILRLLSHKPCYVTEISEYLGVSPKAVIDHLRKLEEAGLVESRTDDQRRKYFNISRNLRLEVDVSPYEFDMKSAYPASPSLDVSTCQYLSLNVQYGNQPDGREAEDDTETVSEAEAGEIATLAEELNCLEDLKSELSLAQRWVHGRITNVLDQLGEEVDENGQNRIRAEILAALAAGAETVRDVSRETDAPEHIVERHLTSMSERGIVKDNGGNWTLSG
;
A
#
# COMPACT_ATOMS: atom_id res chain seq x y z
N MET A 1 0.24 12.28 -11.41
CA MET A 1 1.40 12.97 -10.82
C MET A 1 2.63 12.30 -11.37
N ASP A 2 3.70 13.06 -11.59
CA ASP A 2 5.00 12.50 -11.99
C ASP A 2 5.62 11.71 -10.82
N SER A 3 6.03 10.47 -11.08
CA SER A 3 6.67 9.56 -10.10
C SER A 3 7.89 10.20 -9.43
N ALA A 4 8.64 11.04 -10.17
CA ALA A 4 9.82 11.72 -9.64
C ALA A 4 9.47 12.78 -8.58
N VAL A 5 8.39 13.53 -8.81
CA VAL A 5 7.87 14.53 -7.85
C VAL A 5 7.41 13.84 -6.56
N LEU A 6 6.80 12.66 -6.70
CA LEU A 6 6.34 11.89 -5.56
C LEU A 6 7.51 11.40 -4.69
N LEU A 7 8.62 10.95 -5.29
CA LEU A 7 9.84 10.61 -4.56
C LEU A 7 10.48 11.82 -3.88
N ASP A 8 10.53 12.99 -4.50
CA ASP A 8 11.05 14.19 -3.85
C ASP A 8 10.24 14.56 -2.60
N ILE A 9 8.91 14.44 -2.71
CA ILE A 9 8.01 14.65 -1.57
C ILE A 9 8.26 13.58 -0.50
N LEU A 10 8.31 12.31 -0.84
CA LEU A 10 8.55 11.24 0.13
C LEU A 10 10.00 11.19 0.65
N GLY A 11 10.94 11.88 -0.01
CA GLY A 11 12.35 11.94 0.39
C GLY A 11 12.58 12.62 1.74
N ASN A 12 11.63 13.43 2.22
CA ASN A 12 11.73 14.07 3.53
C ASN A 12 11.17 13.18 4.65
N GLU A 13 11.97 12.96 5.69
CA GLU A 13 11.60 12.14 6.84
C GLU A 13 10.35 12.65 7.58
N ASN A 14 10.25 13.96 7.84
CA ASN A 14 9.08 14.52 8.52
C ASN A 14 7.80 14.31 7.71
N ARG A 15 7.85 14.45 6.39
CA ARG A 15 6.69 14.17 5.52
C ARG A 15 6.28 12.69 5.59
N ARG A 16 7.23 11.75 5.60
CA ARG A 16 6.96 10.32 5.83
C ARG A 16 6.37 10.05 7.21
N ARG A 17 6.88 10.69 8.27
CA ARG A 17 6.35 10.57 9.64
C ARG A 17 4.94 11.13 9.76
N ILE A 18 4.63 12.24 9.09
CA ILE A 18 3.27 12.79 9.01
C ILE A 18 2.34 11.79 8.32
N LEU A 19 2.71 11.26 7.15
CA LEU A 19 1.89 10.28 6.43
C LEU A 19 1.65 9.01 7.26
N ARG A 20 2.67 8.54 8.00
CA ARG A 20 2.52 7.43 8.96
C ARG A 20 1.55 7.77 10.09
N LEU A 21 1.54 8.99 10.60
CA LEU A 21 0.57 9.38 11.63
C LEU A 21 -0.86 9.44 11.05
N LEU A 22 -1.00 10.05 9.88
CA LEU A 22 -2.28 10.22 9.18
C LEU A 22 -2.87 8.91 8.63
N SER A 23 -2.07 7.86 8.47
CA SER A 23 -2.58 6.53 8.07
C SER A 23 -3.43 5.88 9.16
N HIS A 24 -3.21 6.23 10.43
CA HIS A 24 -3.94 5.65 11.57
C HIS A 24 -5.18 6.45 11.94
N LYS A 25 -5.08 7.79 11.96
CA LYS A 25 -6.22 8.67 12.28
C LYS A 25 -6.05 10.05 11.65
N PRO A 26 -7.16 10.75 11.35
CA PRO A 26 -7.11 12.18 11.07
C PRO A 26 -6.50 12.93 12.26
N CYS A 27 -5.58 13.86 12.00
CA CYS A 27 -4.88 14.62 13.03
C CYS A 27 -4.93 16.12 12.77
N TYR A 28 -4.89 16.93 13.83
CA TYR A 28 -4.68 18.38 13.73
C TYR A 28 -3.20 18.76 13.91
N VAL A 29 -2.86 20.00 13.54
CA VAL A 29 -1.47 20.47 13.46
C VAL A 29 -0.71 20.30 14.77
N THR A 30 -1.34 20.55 15.93
CA THR A 30 -0.62 20.48 17.21
C THR A 30 -0.35 19.04 17.64
N GLU A 31 -1.24 18.08 17.37
CA GLU A 31 -0.94 16.64 17.58
C GLU A 31 0.27 16.20 16.76
N ILE A 32 0.30 16.62 15.50
CA ILE A 32 1.41 16.31 14.58
C ILE A 32 2.71 16.95 15.08
N SER A 33 2.64 18.21 15.53
CA SER A 33 3.79 18.95 16.08
C SER A 33 4.37 18.29 17.33
N GLU A 34 3.51 17.91 18.28
CA GLU A 34 3.89 17.22 19.51
C GLU A 34 4.50 15.84 19.21
N TYR A 35 3.89 15.05 18.31
CA TYR A 35 4.39 13.73 17.95
C TYR A 35 5.73 13.76 17.21
N LEU A 36 5.93 14.74 16.32
CA LEU A 36 7.17 14.85 15.55
C LEU A 36 8.29 15.54 16.32
N GLY A 37 7.97 16.32 17.37
CA GLY A 37 8.92 17.21 18.05
C GLY A 37 9.35 18.38 17.16
N VAL A 38 8.49 18.80 16.23
CA VAL A 38 8.78 19.81 15.20
C VAL A 38 7.83 20.99 15.37
N SER A 39 8.30 22.22 15.13
CA SER A 39 7.47 23.42 15.32
C SER A 39 6.17 23.39 14.49
N PRO A 40 5.04 23.94 15.00
CA PRO A 40 3.78 23.96 14.27
C PRO A 40 3.88 24.61 12.88
N LYS A 41 4.73 25.64 12.74
CA LYS A 41 4.97 26.31 11.45
C LYS A 41 5.58 25.36 10.42
N ALA A 42 6.59 24.58 10.81
CA ALA A 42 7.21 23.61 9.92
C ALA A 42 6.25 22.46 9.56
N VAL A 43 5.39 22.05 10.49
CA VAL A 43 4.32 21.08 10.21
C VAL A 43 3.33 21.63 9.17
N ILE A 44 2.89 22.89 9.31
CA ILE A 44 2.02 23.55 8.33
C ILE A 44 2.67 23.57 6.95
N ASP A 45 3.96 23.90 6.87
CA ASP A 45 4.71 23.91 5.60
C ASP A 45 4.79 22.50 4.97
N HIS A 46 4.99 21.46 5.78
CA HIS A 46 4.97 20.08 5.30
C HIS A 46 3.58 19.65 4.82
N LEU A 47 2.53 19.95 5.58
CA LEU A 47 1.15 19.63 5.23
C LEU A 47 0.73 20.34 3.95
N ARG A 48 1.10 21.61 3.77
CA ARG A 48 0.83 22.35 2.53
C ARG A 48 1.46 21.66 1.31
N LYS A 49 2.71 21.22 1.41
CA LYS A 49 3.38 20.48 0.31
C LYS A 49 2.72 19.13 0.02
N LEU A 50 2.26 18.43 1.06
CA LEU A 50 1.52 17.17 0.92
C LEU A 50 0.13 17.39 0.31
N GLU A 51 -0.53 18.50 0.63
CA GLU A 51 -1.85 18.90 0.12
C GLU A 51 -1.78 19.38 -1.33
N GLU A 52 -0.78 20.19 -1.69
CA GLU A 52 -0.47 20.57 -3.08
C GLU A 52 -0.18 19.34 -3.95
N ALA A 53 0.35 18.28 -3.34
CA ALA A 53 0.57 17.01 -3.99
C ALA A 53 -0.63 16.05 -3.98
N GLY A 54 -1.75 16.45 -3.37
CA GLY A 54 -2.96 15.63 -3.30
C GLY A 54 -2.78 14.30 -2.54
N LEU A 55 -1.77 14.22 -1.66
CA LEU A 55 -1.54 13.09 -0.75
C LEU A 55 -2.37 13.23 0.52
N VAL A 56 -2.61 14.47 0.94
CA VAL A 56 -3.34 14.82 2.15
C VAL A 56 -4.40 15.85 1.78
N GLU A 57 -5.58 15.76 2.39
CA GLU A 57 -6.61 16.78 2.32
C GLU A 57 -6.94 17.26 3.72
N SER A 58 -7.76 18.30 3.79
CA SER A 58 -8.18 18.86 5.06
C SER A 58 -9.69 19.00 5.19
N ARG A 59 -10.20 18.59 6.35
CA ARG A 59 -11.62 18.68 6.72
C ARG A 59 -11.77 19.57 7.95
N THR A 60 -12.80 20.40 7.96
CA THR A 60 -13.15 21.23 9.12
C THR A 60 -14.35 20.61 9.83
N ASP A 61 -14.26 20.40 11.14
CA ASP A 61 -15.38 19.93 11.96
C ASP A 61 -16.35 21.06 12.35
N ASP A 62 -17.44 20.69 13.03
CA ASP A 62 -18.45 21.64 13.51
C ASP A 62 -17.90 22.63 14.56
N GLN A 63 -16.78 22.30 15.20
CA GLN A 63 -16.06 23.18 16.14
C GLN A 63 -15.01 24.06 15.45
N ARG A 64 -15.01 24.14 14.11
CA ARG A 64 -14.05 24.87 13.29
C ARG A 64 -12.59 24.42 13.46
N ARG A 65 -12.37 23.17 13.87
CA ARG A 65 -11.04 22.56 13.93
C ARG A 65 -10.71 21.92 12.59
N LYS A 66 -9.52 22.20 12.08
CA LYS A 66 -9.01 21.68 10.81
C LYS A 66 -8.20 20.41 11.05
N TYR A 67 -8.70 19.28 10.57
CA TYR A 67 -8.02 17.99 10.57
C TYR A 67 -7.47 17.69 9.18
N PHE A 68 -6.41 16.91 9.15
CA PHE A 68 -5.81 16.40 7.93
C PHE A 68 -5.97 14.88 7.87
N ASN A 69 -6.21 14.36 6.67
CA ASN A 69 -6.34 12.93 6.38
C ASN A 69 -5.69 12.63 5.02
N ILE A 70 -5.30 11.37 4.80
CA ILE A 70 -4.80 10.93 3.49
C ILE A 70 -5.96 11.00 2.49
N SER A 71 -5.79 11.71 1.38
CA SER A 71 -6.87 11.97 0.41
C SER A 71 -7.28 10.74 -0.38
N ARG A 72 -6.33 9.83 -0.65
CA ARG A 72 -6.53 8.66 -1.50
C ARG A 72 -5.43 7.63 -1.27
N ASN A 73 -5.73 6.38 -1.59
CA ASN A 73 -4.71 5.34 -1.64
C ASN A 73 -3.70 5.63 -2.75
N LEU A 74 -2.43 5.35 -2.46
CA LEU A 74 -1.31 5.57 -3.36
C LEU A 74 -0.40 4.35 -3.29
N ARG A 75 -0.06 3.79 -4.46
CA ARG A 75 0.97 2.76 -4.57
C ARG A 75 2.11 3.29 -5.42
N LEU A 76 3.31 3.28 -4.85
CA LEU A 76 4.55 3.55 -5.56
C LEU A 76 5.38 2.28 -5.57
N GLU A 77 5.74 1.84 -6.77
CA GLU A 77 6.70 0.75 -6.98
C GLU A 77 7.96 1.34 -7.61
N VAL A 78 9.10 0.99 -7.04
CA VAL A 78 10.42 1.46 -7.49
C VAL A 78 11.28 0.22 -7.71
N ASP A 79 11.63 -0.02 -8.95
CA ASP A 79 12.56 -1.07 -9.35
C ASP A 79 13.96 -0.47 -9.47
N VAL A 80 14.93 -1.07 -8.79
CA VAL A 80 16.34 -0.65 -8.86
C VAL A 80 17.22 -1.88 -9.06
N SER A 81 17.85 -1.95 -10.23
CA SER A 81 18.84 -2.97 -10.57
C SER A 81 19.95 -2.37 -11.44
N PRO A 82 21.05 -3.10 -11.71
CA PRO A 82 22.05 -2.66 -12.68
C PRO A 82 21.50 -2.47 -14.11
N TYR A 83 20.32 -3.03 -14.42
CA TYR A 83 19.72 -3.03 -15.75
C TYR A 83 18.48 -2.15 -15.86
N GLU A 84 17.84 -1.79 -14.74
CA GLU A 84 16.64 -0.97 -14.73
C GLU A 84 16.58 -0.01 -13.54
N PHE A 85 16.11 1.21 -13.80
CA PHE A 85 15.57 2.10 -12.78
C PHE A 85 14.18 2.53 -13.27
N ASP A 86 13.14 1.87 -12.75
CA ASP A 86 11.76 2.12 -13.15
C ASP A 86 10.91 2.55 -11.96
N MET A 87 9.91 3.39 -12.22
CA MET A 87 9.01 3.92 -11.21
C MET A 87 7.58 3.92 -11.69
N LYS A 88 6.78 3.03 -11.11
CA LYS A 88 5.34 2.93 -11.39
C LYS A 88 4.57 3.55 -10.26
N SER A 89 4.06 4.76 -10.47
CA SER A 89 3.02 5.33 -9.60
C SER A 89 1.65 4.85 -10.08
N ALA A 90 1.00 3.98 -9.33
CA ALA A 90 -0.38 3.61 -9.58
C ALA A 90 -1.30 4.44 -8.68
N TYR A 91 -2.15 5.26 -9.31
CA TYR A 91 -3.44 5.58 -8.70
C TYR A 91 -4.23 4.28 -8.60
N PRO A 92 -5.07 4.09 -7.58
CA PRO A 92 -6.01 2.97 -7.56
C PRO A 92 -6.69 2.94 -8.92
N ALA A 93 -6.62 1.78 -9.58
CA ALA A 93 -7.09 1.63 -10.95
C ALA A 93 -8.49 2.25 -11.06
N SER A 94 -8.72 3.00 -12.15
CA SER A 94 -10.10 3.34 -12.49
C SER A 94 -10.93 2.06 -12.44
N PRO A 95 -12.17 2.08 -11.94
CA PRO A 95 -13.05 0.91 -11.87
C PRO A 95 -13.35 0.25 -13.23
N SER A 96 -12.73 0.72 -14.31
CA SER A 96 -12.79 0.24 -15.69
C SER A 96 -11.57 -0.58 -16.14
N LEU A 97 -10.65 -0.95 -15.24
CA LEU A 97 -9.55 -1.86 -15.62
C LEU A 97 -10.15 -3.25 -15.90
N ASP A 98 -10.23 -3.60 -17.18
CA ASP A 98 -10.74 -4.88 -17.63
C ASP A 98 -9.71 -5.98 -17.32
N VAL A 99 -9.97 -6.75 -16.28
CA VAL A 99 -9.11 -7.85 -15.78
C VAL A 99 -9.56 -9.19 -16.36
N SER A 100 -10.48 -9.18 -17.34
CA SER A 100 -10.91 -10.41 -18.04
C SER A 100 -9.78 -11.13 -18.78
N THR A 101 -8.64 -10.47 -18.99
CA THR A 101 -7.40 -11.07 -19.54
C THR A 101 -6.57 -11.83 -18.51
N CYS A 102 -6.76 -11.59 -17.20
CA CYS A 102 -6.06 -12.34 -16.15
C CYS A 102 -6.77 -13.67 -15.88
N GLN A 103 -6.51 -14.67 -16.71
CA GLN A 103 -6.94 -16.04 -16.46
C GLN A 103 -5.87 -16.77 -15.64
N TYR A 104 -6.10 -16.92 -14.32
CA TYR A 104 -5.35 -17.82 -13.44
C TYR A 104 -3.83 -17.83 -13.63
N LEU A 105 -3.14 -16.91 -12.92
CA LEU A 105 -1.68 -16.91 -12.74
C LEU A 105 -1.17 -18.33 -12.46
N SER A 106 -0.62 -18.98 -13.48
CA SER A 106 0.02 -20.29 -13.39
C SER A 106 1.52 -20.05 -13.52
N LEU A 107 2.19 -19.92 -12.37
CA LEU A 107 3.63 -19.73 -12.31
C LEU A 107 4.33 -21.08 -12.58
N ASN A 108 4.72 -21.32 -13.82
CA ASN A 108 5.66 -22.39 -14.14
C ASN A 108 7.08 -21.90 -13.90
N VAL A 109 7.58 -22.11 -12.68
CA VAL A 109 8.98 -21.82 -12.34
C VAL A 109 9.84 -22.99 -12.82
N GLN A 110 10.38 -22.90 -14.03
CA GLN A 110 11.46 -23.77 -14.46
C GLN A 110 12.78 -23.13 -14.01
N TYR A 111 13.47 -23.76 -13.06
CA TYR A 111 14.83 -23.37 -12.70
C TYR A 111 15.76 -23.80 -13.86
N GLY A 112 16.11 -22.86 -14.74
CA GLY A 112 17.09 -23.06 -15.80
C GLY A 112 18.50 -23.24 -15.24
N ASN A 113 19.22 -24.22 -15.77
CA ASN A 113 20.58 -24.59 -15.36
C ASN A 113 21.55 -23.41 -15.38
N GLN A 114 22.32 -23.29 -14.31
CA GLN A 114 23.47 -22.41 -14.18
C GLN A 114 24.51 -22.75 -15.26
N PRO A 115 24.93 -21.83 -16.14
CA PRO A 115 25.97 -22.12 -17.10
C PRO A 115 27.31 -22.20 -16.36
N ASP A 116 27.94 -23.37 -16.39
CA ASP A 116 29.31 -23.58 -15.94
C ASP A 116 30.25 -22.71 -16.77
N GLY A 117 31.09 -21.94 -16.08
CA GLY A 117 31.97 -20.95 -16.67
C GLY A 117 32.91 -21.51 -17.75
N ARG A 118 33.12 -20.73 -18.81
CA ARG A 118 34.22 -20.93 -19.74
C ARG A 118 35.04 -19.66 -19.87
N GLU A 119 36.35 -19.87 -19.72
CA GLU A 119 37.42 -18.89 -19.78
C GLU A 119 37.54 -18.30 -21.18
N ALA A 120 37.80 -16.99 -21.22
CA ALA A 120 37.99 -16.20 -22.42
C ALA A 120 39.35 -16.48 -23.07
N GLU A 121 39.41 -16.53 -24.41
CA GLU A 121 40.54 -16.01 -25.19
C GLU A 121 40.20 -15.83 -26.69
N ASP A 122 40.45 -14.60 -27.16
CA ASP A 122 40.95 -14.13 -28.46
C ASP A 122 40.07 -14.03 -29.74
N ASP A 123 39.77 -12.77 -30.09
CA ASP A 123 39.71 -12.10 -31.40
C ASP A 123 39.35 -12.89 -32.68
N THR A 124 38.07 -12.92 -33.08
CA THR A 124 37.52 -12.37 -34.35
C THR A 124 35.96 -12.39 -34.32
N GLU A 125 35.33 -11.31 -34.78
CA GLU A 125 33.94 -10.86 -34.63
C GLU A 125 32.80 -11.72 -35.25
N THR A 126 32.70 -13.01 -34.95
CA THR A 126 31.45 -13.74 -35.23
C THR A 126 31.14 -14.75 -34.14
N VAL A 127 30.04 -14.50 -33.43
CA VAL A 127 29.44 -15.43 -32.47
C VAL A 127 29.21 -16.77 -33.18
N SER A 128 29.68 -17.88 -32.61
CA SER A 128 29.43 -19.20 -33.20
C SER A 128 27.93 -19.50 -33.28
N GLU A 129 27.48 -20.35 -34.21
CA GLU A 129 26.05 -20.72 -34.30
C GLU A 129 25.50 -21.27 -32.98
N ALA A 130 26.36 -21.93 -32.18
CA ALA A 130 26.00 -22.43 -30.86
C ALA A 130 25.77 -21.30 -29.84
N GLU A 131 26.71 -20.35 -29.75
CA GLU A 131 26.57 -19.18 -28.86
C GLU A 131 25.40 -18.27 -29.30
N ALA A 132 25.16 -18.14 -30.61
CA ALA A 132 24.03 -17.39 -31.13
C ALA A 132 22.69 -18.04 -30.74
N GLY A 133 22.63 -19.39 -30.73
CA GLY A 133 21.49 -20.14 -30.25
C GLY A 133 21.25 -19.99 -28.74
N GLU A 134 22.31 -19.98 -27.94
CA GLU A 134 22.23 -19.72 -26.49
C GLU A 134 21.73 -18.30 -26.21
N ILE A 135 22.26 -17.28 -26.91
CA ILE A 135 21.80 -15.90 -26.79
C ILE A 135 20.33 -15.76 -27.16
N ALA A 136 19.89 -16.41 -28.24
CA ALA A 136 18.48 -16.39 -28.65
C ALA A 136 17.58 -17.02 -27.58
N THR A 137 18.00 -18.13 -26.98
CA THR A 137 17.26 -18.80 -25.90
C THR A 137 17.13 -17.90 -24.66
N LEU A 138 18.22 -17.24 -24.25
CA LEU A 138 18.19 -16.30 -23.13
C LEU A 138 17.32 -15.07 -23.42
N ALA A 139 17.33 -14.56 -24.66
CA ALA A 139 16.48 -13.44 -25.06
C ALA A 139 14.99 -13.81 -25.06
N GLU A 140 14.65 -15.02 -25.51
CA GLU A 140 13.28 -15.56 -25.43
C GLU A 140 12.82 -15.72 -23.97
N GLU A 141 13.69 -16.26 -23.10
CA GLU A 141 13.41 -16.39 -21.67
C GLU A 141 13.19 -15.00 -21.02
N LEU A 142 14.05 -14.03 -21.32
CA LEU A 142 13.91 -12.66 -20.80
C LEU A 142 12.57 -12.03 -21.21
N ASN A 143 12.19 -12.11 -22.50
CA ASN A 143 10.91 -11.59 -22.97
C ASN A 143 9.72 -12.23 -22.24
N CYS A 144 9.77 -13.54 -22.03
CA CYS A 144 8.72 -14.26 -21.29
C CYS A 144 8.62 -13.77 -19.83
N LEU A 145 9.75 -13.51 -19.18
CA LEU A 145 9.78 -12.99 -17.81
C LEU A 145 9.29 -11.54 -17.72
N GLU A 146 9.58 -10.70 -18.72
CA GLU A 146 9.08 -9.32 -18.79
C GLU A 146 7.55 -9.26 -18.99
N ASP A 147 7.01 -10.15 -19.82
CA ASP A 147 5.55 -10.30 -19.99
C ASP A 147 4.90 -10.75 -18.68
N LEU A 148 5.47 -11.74 -17.99
CA LEU A 148 4.98 -12.20 -16.70
C LEU A 148 5.04 -11.10 -15.62
N LYS A 149 6.12 -10.30 -15.57
CA LYS A 149 6.24 -9.12 -14.67
C LYS A 149 5.10 -8.13 -14.93
N SER A 150 4.75 -7.91 -16.20
CA SER A 150 3.67 -7.01 -16.60
C SER A 150 2.29 -7.53 -16.18
N GLU A 151 2.01 -8.82 -16.37
CA GLU A 151 0.76 -9.45 -15.92
C GLU A 151 0.61 -9.42 -14.40
N LEU A 152 1.65 -9.77 -13.65
CA LEU A 152 1.67 -9.71 -12.18
C LEU A 152 1.38 -8.28 -11.69
N SER A 153 1.95 -7.27 -12.34
CA SER A 153 1.72 -5.86 -12.01
C SER A 153 0.24 -5.48 -12.16
N LEU A 154 -0.44 -5.97 -13.21
CA LEU A 154 -1.87 -5.73 -13.44
C LEU A 154 -2.74 -6.43 -12.40
N ALA A 155 -2.44 -7.70 -12.11
CA ALA A 155 -3.17 -8.49 -11.12
C ALA A 155 -3.07 -7.84 -9.72
N GLN A 156 -1.88 -7.45 -9.29
CA GLN A 156 -1.69 -6.75 -8.01
C GLN A 156 -2.47 -5.43 -7.95
N ARG A 157 -2.46 -4.64 -9.03
CA ARG A 157 -3.19 -3.37 -9.09
C ARG A 157 -4.69 -3.57 -8.93
N TRP A 158 -5.25 -4.60 -9.55
CA TRP A 158 -6.66 -4.93 -9.42
C TRP A 158 -7.04 -5.38 -8.01
N VAL A 159 -6.27 -6.30 -7.41
CA VAL A 159 -6.51 -6.78 -6.03
C VAL A 159 -6.49 -5.60 -5.06
N HIS A 160 -5.49 -4.73 -5.17
CA HIS A 160 -5.35 -3.58 -4.29
C HIS A 160 -6.52 -2.59 -4.43
N GLY A 161 -6.99 -2.35 -5.65
CA GLY A 161 -8.19 -1.56 -5.90
C GLY A 161 -9.44 -2.20 -5.30
N ARG A 162 -9.59 -3.52 -5.39
CA ARG A 162 -10.73 -4.23 -4.80
C ARG A 162 -10.72 -4.18 -3.27
N ILE A 163 -9.56 -4.37 -2.63
CA ILE A 163 -9.39 -4.24 -1.17
C ILE A 163 -9.80 -2.83 -0.72
N THR A 164 -9.29 -1.80 -1.39
CA THR A 164 -9.63 -0.40 -1.12
C THR A 164 -11.14 -0.19 -1.13
N ASN A 165 -11.81 -0.60 -2.21
CA ASN A 165 -13.26 -0.41 -2.35
C ASN A 165 -14.05 -1.13 -1.26
N VAL A 166 -13.60 -2.32 -0.84
CA VAL A 166 -14.27 -3.07 0.25
C VAL A 166 -14.06 -2.36 1.60
N LEU A 167 -12.85 -1.87 1.88
CA LEU A 167 -12.57 -1.12 3.10
C LEU A 167 -13.36 0.20 3.16
N ASP A 168 -13.51 0.90 2.03
CA ASP A 168 -14.31 2.12 1.95
C ASP A 168 -15.79 1.83 2.24
N GLN A 169 -16.37 0.80 1.58
CA GLN A 169 -17.74 0.35 1.82
C GLN A 169 -17.98 -0.06 3.28
N LEU A 170 -17.03 -0.81 3.83
CA LEU A 170 -17.13 -1.27 5.21
C LEU A 170 -16.96 -0.11 6.20
N GLY A 171 -16.18 0.91 5.86
CA GLY A 171 -16.11 2.16 6.60
C GLY A 171 -17.43 2.94 6.58
N GLU A 172 -18.09 3.03 5.44
CA GLU A 172 -19.38 3.75 5.28
C GLU A 172 -20.51 3.08 6.09
N GLU A 173 -20.62 1.76 6.05
CA GLU A 173 -21.66 1.01 6.78
C GLU A 173 -21.51 1.12 8.31
N VAL A 174 -20.29 1.35 8.78
CA VAL A 174 -19.94 1.34 10.21
C VAL A 174 -19.70 2.77 10.72
N ASP A 175 -19.91 3.81 9.91
CA ASP A 175 -19.67 5.21 10.30
C ASP A 175 -20.52 5.65 11.51
N GLU A 176 -19.85 6.16 12.53
CA GLU A 176 -20.36 7.22 13.38
C GLU A 176 -19.23 8.23 13.58
N ASN A 177 -19.52 9.51 13.33
CA ASN A 177 -18.62 10.64 13.60
C ASN A 177 -17.28 10.59 12.84
N GLY A 178 -17.18 9.95 11.67
CA GLY A 178 -16.01 10.02 10.79
C GLY A 178 -14.81 9.20 11.26
N GLN A 179 -15.04 8.13 12.02
CA GLN A 179 -14.00 7.17 12.47
C GLN A 179 -14.04 5.86 11.64
N ASN A 180 -14.38 5.98 10.36
CA ASN A 180 -14.76 4.90 9.45
C ASN A 180 -13.59 3.96 9.19
N ARG A 181 -12.41 4.54 8.99
CA ARG A 181 -11.20 3.81 8.60
C ARG A 181 -10.73 2.85 9.69
N ILE A 182 -10.61 3.32 10.93
CA ILE A 182 -10.14 2.47 12.03
C ILE A 182 -11.11 1.34 12.35
N ARG A 183 -12.43 1.60 12.27
CA ARG A 183 -13.45 0.55 12.41
C ARG A 183 -13.35 -0.47 11.29
N ALA A 184 -13.09 -0.02 10.05
CA ALA A 184 -12.92 -0.93 8.93
C ALA A 184 -11.67 -1.80 9.04
N GLU A 185 -10.56 -1.23 9.50
CA GLU A 185 -9.31 -1.95 9.76
C GLU A 185 -9.49 -2.98 10.89
N ILE A 186 -10.22 -2.63 11.97
CA ILE A 186 -10.54 -3.58 13.05
C ILE A 186 -11.37 -4.75 12.54
N LEU A 187 -12.43 -4.49 11.77
CA LEU A 187 -13.30 -5.53 11.23
C LEU A 187 -12.56 -6.43 10.22
N ALA A 188 -11.66 -5.86 9.43
CA ALA A 188 -10.76 -6.63 8.56
C ALA A 188 -9.80 -7.52 9.37
N ALA A 189 -9.24 -7.03 10.47
CA ALA A 189 -8.38 -7.82 11.36
C ALA A 189 -9.16 -9.00 12.00
N LEU A 190 -10.40 -8.75 12.45
CA LEU A 190 -11.26 -9.83 12.95
C LEU A 190 -11.59 -10.86 11.87
N ALA A 191 -11.86 -10.43 10.63
CA ALA A 191 -12.09 -11.34 9.49
C ALA A 191 -10.85 -12.18 9.15
N ALA A 192 -9.65 -11.63 9.38
CA ALA A 192 -8.37 -12.33 9.21
C ALA A 192 -8.04 -13.29 10.38
N GLY A 193 -8.88 -13.34 11.41
CA GLY A 193 -8.74 -14.27 12.55
C GLY A 193 -8.10 -13.65 13.80
N ALA A 194 -7.97 -12.33 13.89
CA ALA A 194 -7.64 -11.69 15.16
C ALA A 194 -8.82 -11.86 16.14
N GLU A 195 -8.55 -12.34 17.35
CA GLU A 195 -9.60 -12.55 18.35
C GLU A 195 -9.43 -11.65 19.58
N THR A 196 -8.21 -11.23 19.93
CA THR A 196 -7.99 -10.41 21.13
C THR A 196 -7.75 -8.94 20.77
N VAL A 197 -8.01 -8.02 21.70
CA VAL A 197 -7.70 -6.59 21.56
C VAL A 197 -6.22 -6.39 21.18
N ARG A 198 -5.33 -7.19 21.76
CA ARG A 198 -3.89 -7.16 21.48
C ARG A 198 -3.57 -7.60 20.05
N ASP A 199 -4.22 -8.65 19.56
CA ASP A 199 -4.00 -9.13 18.18
C ASP A 199 -4.48 -8.09 17.18
N VAL A 200 -5.67 -7.52 17.41
CA VAL A 200 -6.23 -6.45 16.57
C VAL A 200 -5.35 -5.20 16.63
N SER A 201 -4.86 -4.80 17.80
CA SER A 201 -3.94 -3.67 17.98
C SER A 201 -2.66 -3.84 17.17
N ARG A 202 -2.08 -5.06 17.17
CA ARG A 202 -0.89 -5.37 16.38
C ARG A 202 -1.17 -5.31 14.87
N GLU A 203 -2.31 -5.84 14.42
CA GLU A 203 -2.66 -5.90 12.99
C GLU A 203 -2.99 -4.51 12.42
N THR A 204 -3.60 -3.64 13.24
CA THR A 204 -4.03 -2.29 12.84
C THR A 204 -3.01 -1.20 13.18
N ASP A 205 -1.92 -1.54 13.87
CA ASP A 205 -0.94 -0.59 14.46
C ASP A 205 -1.62 0.53 15.29
N ALA A 206 -2.77 0.20 15.88
CA ALA A 206 -3.59 1.11 16.66
C ALA A 206 -3.45 0.82 18.16
N PRO A 207 -3.42 1.83 19.05
CA PRO A 207 -3.33 1.59 20.49
C PRO A 207 -4.49 0.75 21.03
N GLU A 208 -4.22 -0.19 21.94
CA GLU A 208 -5.22 -1.11 22.50
C GLU A 208 -6.47 -0.40 23.05
N HIS A 209 -6.31 0.72 23.76
CA HIS A 209 -7.45 1.49 24.29
C HIS A 209 -8.36 2.10 23.19
N ILE A 210 -7.81 2.41 22.02
CA ILE A 210 -8.58 2.86 20.86
C ILE A 210 -9.36 1.68 20.30
N VAL A 211 -8.67 0.56 20.08
CA VAL A 211 -9.26 -0.69 19.59
C VAL A 211 -10.41 -1.15 20.50
N GLU A 212 -10.20 -1.20 21.81
CA GLU A 212 -11.20 -1.60 22.80
C GLU A 212 -12.43 -0.67 22.77
N ARG A 213 -12.23 0.64 22.69
CA ARG A 213 -13.32 1.62 22.56
C ARG A 213 -14.15 1.37 21.29
N HIS A 214 -13.49 1.08 20.16
CA HIS A 214 -14.17 0.81 18.90
C HIS A 214 -14.90 -0.53 18.89
N LEU A 215 -14.28 -1.60 19.42
CA LEU A 215 -14.90 -2.91 19.57
C LEU A 215 -16.14 -2.85 20.46
N THR A 216 -16.05 -2.18 21.61
CA THR A 216 -17.18 -1.96 22.52
C THR A 216 -18.34 -1.26 21.82
N SER A 217 -18.05 -0.14 21.14
CA SER A 217 -19.06 0.62 20.39
C SER A 217 -19.68 -0.18 19.23
N MET A 218 -18.89 -1.00 18.54
CA MET A 218 -19.40 -1.90 17.49
C MET A 218 -20.21 -3.07 18.07
N SER A 219 -19.91 -3.52 19.28
CA SER A 219 -20.66 -4.55 20.01
C SER A 219 -22.06 -4.09 20.37
N GLU A 220 -22.20 -2.84 20.83
CA GLU A 220 -23.49 -2.23 21.16
C GLU A 220 -24.42 -2.18 19.95
N ARG A 221 -23.85 -2.05 18.75
CA ARG A 221 -24.56 -2.08 17.47
C ARG A 221 -24.77 -3.49 16.92
N GLY A 222 -24.26 -4.52 17.60
CA GLY A 222 -24.36 -5.92 17.20
C GLY A 222 -23.49 -6.29 16.00
N ILE A 223 -22.46 -5.50 15.66
CA ILE A 223 -21.56 -5.75 14.52
C ILE A 223 -20.47 -6.77 14.89
N VAL A 224 -20.04 -6.75 16.16
CA VAL A 224 -19.09 -7.70 16.75
C VAL A 224 -19.66 -8.28 18.04
N LYS A 225 -19.13 -9.41 18.49
CA LYS A 225 -19.50 -10.08 19.76
C LYS A 225 -18.28 -10.19 20.66
N ASP A 226 -18.47 -9.88 21.94
CA ASP A 226 -17.50 -10.17 23.00
C ASP A 226 -17.85 -11.52 23.65
N ASN A 227 -16.92 -12.48 23.56
CA ASN A 227 -16.98 -13.79 24.17
C ASN A 227 -16.02 -13.91 25.36
N GLY A 228 -15.97 -12.89 26.22
CA GLY A 228 -15.14 -12.89 27.43
C GLY A 228 -13.69 -12.51 27.17
N GLY A 229 -13.47 -11.50 26.33
CA GLY A 229 -12.15 -11.01 25.92
C GLY A 229 -11.73 -11.44 24.50
N ASN A 230 -12.48 -12.36 23.90
CA ASN A 230 -12.34 -12.72 22.49
C ASN A 230 -13.47 -12.09 21.67
N TRP A 231 -13.07 -11.30 20.69
CA TRP A 231 -13.93 -10.56 19.77
C TRP A 231 -14.07 -11.32 18.46
N THR A 232 -15.31 -11.44 17.97
CA THR A 232 -15.59 -12.03 16.66
C THR A 232 -16.60 -11.17 15.91
N LEU A 233 -16.61 -11.23 14.58
CA LEU A 233 -17.68 -10.63 13.78
C LEU A 233 -19.02 -11.26 14.13
N SER A 234 -20.09 -10.46 14.11
CA SER A 234 -21.45 -10.98 14.23
C SER A 234 -21.88 -11.62 12.91
N GLY A 235 -21.55 -12.89 12.73
CA GLY A 235 -21.91 -13.67 11.54
C GLY A 235 -21.68 -15.15 11.79
#